data_AF-S1RI07-F1
#
_entry.id   AF-S1RI07-F1
#
_cell.length_a   1.000
_cell.length_b   1.000
_cell.length_c   1.000
_cell.angle_alpha   90.00
_cell.angle_beta   90.00
_cell.angle_gamma   90.00
#
_symmetry.space_group_name_H-M   'P 1'
#
loop_
_entity.id
_entity.type
_entity.pdbx_description
1 polymer ?
#
loop_
_entity_poly.entity_id
_entity_poly.type
_entity_poly.pdbx_seq_one_letter_code
_entity_poly.pdbx_strand_id
1 'polypeptide(L)'
;MGRKNWLFYKNGKVARGNTIYQSFIMNAEVNNLRPREYSEWLLTEIRELEAPTEEDFARYLPWLEGAQERCKVGSICTEKYQHYFKKEA
;
A
#
# COMPACT_ATOMS: atom_id res chain seq x y z
N MET A 1 6.94 19.57 -15.13
CA MET A 1 6.15 18.35 -15.36
C MET A 1 4.69 18.65 -15.08
N GLY A 2 3.76 18.49 -16.04
CA GLY A 2 2.35 18.84 -15.77
C GLY A 2 1.36 18.54 -16.90
N ARG A 3 1.81 18.55 -18.16
CA ARG A 3 0.93 18.26 -19.31
C ARG A 3 0.47 16.80 -19.42
N LYS A 4 1.23 15.84 -18.88
CA LYS A 4 0.89 14.40 -18.96
C LYS A 4 -0.01 13.91 -17.84
N ASN A 5 -0.08 14.59 -16.68
CA ASN A 5 -0.88 14.13 -15.55
C ASN A 5 -2.37 14.53 -15.67
N TRP A 6 -2.66 15.67 -16.31
CA TRP A 6 -4.03 16.14 -16.55
C TRP A 6 -4.90 15.09 -17.27
N LEU A 7 -4.34 14.36 -18.24
CA LEU A 7 -5.05 13.33 -18.99
C LEU A 7 -5.54 12.17 -18.11
N PHE A 8 -4.90 11.93 -16.96
CA PHE A 8 -5.29 10.87 -16.03
C PHE A 8 -6.28 11.35 -14.96
N TYR A 9 -6.34 12.65 -14.68
CA TYR A 9 -7.30 13.23 -13.73
C TYR A 9 -8.75 13.13 -14.21
N LYS A 10 -9.00 13.21 -15.53
CA LYS A 10 -10.35 13.10 -16.11
C LYS A 10 -10.89 11.66 -16.19
N ASN A 11 -10.03 10.66 -16.09
CA ASN A 11 -10.42 9.26 -16.32
C ASN A 11 -10.78 8.57 -15.00
N GLY A 12 -12.09 8.44 -14.73
CA GLY A 12 -12.59 7.83 -13.48
C GLY A 12 -12.12 6.39 -13.20
N LYS A 13 -11.66 5.64 -14.21
CA LYS A 13 -11.00 4.33 -14.01
C LYS A 13 -9.62 4.47 -13.38
N VAL A 14 -8.82 5.44 -13.85
CA VAL A 14 -7.46 5.69 -13.36
C VAL A 14 -7.51 6.31 -11.97
N ALA A 15 -8.44 7.25 -11.74
CA ALA A 15 -8.69 7.81 -10.42
C ALA A 15 -9.02 6.72 -9.39
N ARG A 16 -9.92 5.79 -9.73
CA ARG A 16 -10.26 4.65 -8.86
C ARG A 16 -9.06 3.76 -8.54
N GLY A 17 -8.26 3.40 -9.54
CA GLY A 17 -7.05 2.60 -9.33
C GLY A 17 -6.07 3.28 -8.37
N ASN A 18 -5.87 4.60 -8.53
CA ASN A 18 -5.05 5.38 -7.62
C ASN A 18 -5.63 5.43 -6.20
N THR A 19 -6.95 5.61 -6.04
CA THR A 19 -7.61 5.57 -4.73
C THR A 19 -7.39 4.23 -4.03
N ILE A 20 -7.54 3.11 -4.74
CA ILE A 20 -7.30 1.77 -4.18
C ILE A 20 -5.84 1.62 -3.72
N TYR A 21 -4.89 2.04 -4.55
CA TYR A 21 -3.46 1.99 -4.21
C TYR A 21 -3.13 2.85 -2.98
N GLN A 22 -3.69 4.06 -2.89
CA GLN A 22 -3.52 4.93 -1.72
C GLN A 22 -4.14 4.32 -0.46
N SER A 23 -5.28 3.63 -0.56
CA SER A 23 -5.86 2.92 0.58
C SER A 23 -4.90 1.87 1.16
N PHE A 24 -4.16 1.13 0.33
CA PHE A 24 -3.15 0.18 0.81
C PHE A 24 -1.98 0.87 1.53
N ILE A 25 -1.47 1.96 0.96
CA ILE A 25 -0.39 2.74 1.59
C ILE A 25 -0.83 3.25 2.95
N MET A 26 -1.96 3.95 3.01
CA MET A 26 -2.47 4.55 4.23
C MET A 26 -2.74 3.50 5.31
N ASN A 27 -3.29 2.34 4.93
CA ASN A 27 -3.56 1.25 5.87
C ASN A 27 -2.24 0.64 6.41
N ALA A 28 -1.24 0.43 5.56
CA ALA A 28 0.08 -0.03 5.99
C ALA A 28 0.75 0.95 6.97
N GLU A 29 0.66 2.26 6.71
CA GLU A 29 1.21 3.30 7.58
C GLU A 29 0.57 3.31 8.96
N VAL A 30 -0.78 3.29 9.03
CA VAL A 30 -1.51 3.25 10.31
C VAL A 30 -1.16 2.00 11.13
N ASN A 31 -0.82 0.90 10.46
CA ASN A 31 -0.41 -0.35 11.11
C ASN A 31 1.11 -0.47 11.34
N ASN A 32 1.88 0.61 11.17
CA ASN A 32 3.34 0.64 11.36
C ASN A 32 4.11 -0.37 10.50
N LEU A 33 3.61 -0.63 9.29
CA LEU A 33 4.27 -1.43 8.26
C LEU A 33 4.99 -0.53 7.26
N ARG A 34 6.02 -1.07 6.58
CA ARG A 34 6.66 -0.41 5.44
C ARG A 34 5.74 -0.51 4.21
N PRO A 35 5.14 0.59 3.70
CA PRO A 35 4.07 0.50 2.69
C PRO A 35 4.51 -0.18 1.40
N ARG A 36 5.74 0.09 0.96
CA ARG A 36 6.32 -0.51 -0.25
C ARG A 36 6.46 -2.02 -0.12
N GLU A 37 7.12 -2.47 0.94
CA GLU A 37 7.37 -3.91 1.17
C GLU A 37 6.08 -4.67 1.41
N TYR A 38 5.15 -4.10 2.18
CA TYR A 38 3.83 -4.67 2.38
C TYR A 38 3.07 -4.82 1.06
N SER A 39 3.06 -3.78 0.22
CA SER A 39 2.36 -3.82 -1.07
C SER A 39 2.99 -4.82 -2.05
N GLU A 40 4.32 -4.86 -2.12
CA GLU A 40 5.06 -5.82 -2.96
C GLU A 40 4.80 -7.26 -2.51
N TRP A 41 4.87 -7.52 -1.21
CA TRP A 41 4.58 -8.82 -0.62
C TRP A 41 3.14 -9.26 -0.87
N LEU A 42 2.16 -8.42 -0.51
CA LEU A 42 0.73 -8.65 -0.70
C LEU A 42 0.41 -9.03 -2.15
N LEU A 43 0.84 -8.21 -3.11
CA LEU A 43 0.56 -8.41 -4.53
C LEU A 43 1.33 -9.60 -5.13
N THR A 44 2.44 -10.02 -4.52
CA THR A 44 3.15 -11.24 -4.94
C THR A 44 2.40 -12.47 -4.47
N GLU A 45 2.04 -12.52 -3.20
CA GLU A 45 1.45 -13.70 -2.57
C GLU A 45 0.00 -13.95 -3.01
N ILE A 46 -0.78 -12.89 -3.25
CA ILE A 46 -2.15 -13.03 -3.76
C ILE A 46 -2.16 -13.68 -5.15
N ARG A 47 -1.12 -13.51 -5.96
CA ARG A 47 -1.05 -14.12 -7.30
C ARG A 47 -0.88 -15.63 -7.25
N GLU A 48 -0.33 -16.15 -6.16
CA GLU A 48 -0.14 -17.58 -5.93
C GLU A 48 -1.42 -18.27 -5.41
N LEU A 49 -2.45 -17.50 -5.06
CA LEU A 49 -3.74 -18.03 -4.62
C LEU A 49 -4.59 -18.45 -5.82
N GLU A 50 -4.90 -19.74 -5.90
CA GLU A 50 -5.87 -20.27 -6.86
C GLU A 50 -7.27 -20.27 -6.22
N ALA A 51 -8.20 -19.49 -6.78
CA ALA A 51 -9.58 -19.32 -6.29
C ALA A 51 -9.72 -18.95 -4.79
N PRO A 52 -9.10 -17.84 -4.33
CA PRO A 52 -9.10 -17.46 -2.92
C PRO A 52 -10.50 -17.11 -2.38
N THR A 53 -10.77 -17.51 -1.14
CA THR A 53 -11.92 -17.04 -0.36
C THR A 53 -11.59 -15.81 0.48
N GLU A 54 -12.59 -15.19 1.12
CA GLU A 54 -12.36 -14.05 2.01
C GLU A 54 -11.41 -14.41 3.17
N GLU A 55 -11.50 -15.64 3.68
CA GLU A 55 -10.65 -16.16 4.74
C GLU A 55 -9.19 -16.29 4.30
N ASP A 56 -8.93 -16.62 3.03
CA ASP A 56 -7.57 -16.68 2.49
C ASP A 56 -6.88 -15.32 2.50
N PHE A 57 -7.66 -14.24 2.37
CA PHE A 57 -7.13 -12.87 2.43
C PHE A 57 -6.83 -12.42 3.85
N ALA A 58 -7.46 -13.02 4.86
CA ALA A 58 -7.32 -12.60 6.24
C ALA A 58 -5.85 -12.55 6.65
N ARG A 59 -5.04 -13.56 6.29
CA ARG A 59 -3.60 -13.66 6.63
C ARG A 59 -2.74 -12.52 6.11
N TYR A 60 -3.21 -11.76 5.12
CA TYR A 60 -2.49 -10.63 4.55
C TYR A 60 -2.87 -9.29 5.19
N LEU A 61 -3.84 -9.29 6.11
CA LEU A 61 -4.27 -8.07 6.77
C LEU A 61 -3.12 -7.45 7.56
N PRO A 62 -3.00 -6.11 7.53
CA PRO A 62 -1.81 -5.44 8.02
C PRO A 62 -1.66 -5.50 9.54
N TRP A 63 -2.71 -5.82 10.30
CA TRP A 63 -2.65 -5.99 11.76
C TRP A 63 -2.33 -7.42 12.21
N LEU A 64 -2.22 -8.39 11.31
CA LEU A 64 -1.90 -9.77 11.69
C LEU A 64 -0.40 -10.00 11.81
N GLU A 65 -0.03 -10.98 12.64
CA GLU A 65 1.35 -11.33 12.95
C GLU A 65 2.18 -11.61 11.70
N GLY A 66 1.66 -12.37 10.72
CA GLY A 66 2.40 -12.69 9.50
C GLY A 66 2.80 -11.47 8.66
N ALA A 67 1.94 -10.46 8.57
CA ALA A 67 2.27 -9.20 7.89
C ALA A 67 3.22 -8.34 8.73
N GLN A 68 3.02 -8.32 10.05
CA GLN A 68 3.84 -7.56 10.99
C GLN A 68 5.27 -8.09 11.04
N GLU A 69 5.48 -9.39 11.18
CA GLU A 69 6.82 -10.01 11.20
C GLU A 69 7.62 -9.69 9.95
N ARG A 70 6.96 -9.69 8.79
CA ARG A 70 7.61 -9.56 7.49
C ARG A 70 7.87 -8.10 7.10
N CYS A 71 7.02 -7.17 7.55
CA CYS A 71 7.01 -5.79 7.07
C CYS A 71 7.13 -4.71 8.17
N LYS A 72 7.45 -5.06 9.42
CA LYS A 72 7.57 -4.10 10.54
C LYS A 72 8.58 -3.00 10.25
N VAL A 73 8.25 -1.76 10.62
CA VAL A 73 9.18 -0.63 10.57
C VAL A 73 10.29 -0.83 11.61
N GLY A 74 11.45 -1.30 11.14
CA GLY A 74 12.68 -1.42 11.90
C GLY A 74 13.86 -1.47 10.94
N SER A 75 14.84 -0.59 11.15
CA SER A 75 16.06 -0.33 10.36
C SER A 75 15.93 0.44 9.02
N ILE A 76 16.22 1.75 9.15
CA ILE A 76 16.82 2.68 8.17
C ILE A 76 15.88 3.36 7.16
N CYS A 77 15.73 4.68 7.40
CA CYS A 77 15.36 5.78 6.50
C CYS A 77 13.89 5.96 6.09
N THR A 78 13.06 6.34 7.06
CA THR A 78 11.81 7.09 6.81
C THR A 78 12.05 8.56 6.41
N GLU A 79 13.26 9.12 6.59
CA GLU A 79 13.55 10.53 6.29
C GLU A 79 13.25 10.94 4.84
N LYS A 80 13.56 10.08 3.87
CA LYS A 80 13.43 10.46 2.44
C LYS A 80 11.98 10.63 1.99
N TYR A 81 11.01 9.94 2.62
CA TYR A 81 9.61 9.99 2.19
C TYR A 81 8.66 10.66 3.20
N GLN A 82 9.12 10.93 4.43
CA GLN A 82 8.33 11.68 5.42
C GLN A 82 7.79 13.02 4.90
N HIS A 83 8.52 13.70 4.01
CA HIS A 83 8.07 14.97 3.45
C HIS A 83 6.86 14.86 2.51
N TYR A 84 6.57 13.67 1.94
CA TYR A 84 5.36 13.43 1.15
C TYR A 84 4.11 13.24 2.02
N PHE A 85 4.28 12.88 3.29
CA PHE A 85 3.19 12.55 4.21
C PHE A 85 2.99 13.60 5.32
N LYS A 86 3.83 14.64 5.38
CA LYS A 86 3.55 15.83 6.19
C LYS A 86 2.34 16.55 5.60
N LYS A 87 1.16 16.34 6.19
CA LYS A 87 -0.01 17.19 5.96
C LYS A 87 0.40 18.62 6.35
N GLU A 88 0.38 19.53 5.38
CA GLU A 88 0.40 20.97 5.70
C GLU A 88 -0.85 21.26 6.53
N ALA A 89 -0.62 21.77 7.74
CA ALA A 89 -1.64 22.23 8.67
C ALA A 89 -2.02 23.69 8.37
#